data_AF-A0A0C3PT30-F1
#
_entry.id   AF-A0A0C3PT30-F1
#
_cell.length_a   1.000
_cell.length_b   1.000
_cell.length_c   1.000
_cell.angle_alpha   90.00
_cell.angle_beta   90.00
_cell.angle_gamma   90.00
#
_symmetry.space_group_name_H-M   'P 1'
#
loop_
_entity.id
_entity.type
_entity.pdbx_description
1 polymer ?
#
loop_
_entity_poly.entity_id
_entity_poly.type
_entity_poly.pdbx_seq_one_letter_code
_entity_poly.pdbx_strand_id
1 'polypeptide(L)'
;MSSNLEGLDYPTEDLDTTPANLLKPTTSATITIRVIKSFEFRTTKSMVLHDLNLEQTTVGQLKDLVRQAIKTQGAWKPYRNVELDTIKLYTTTNLIINLENDETMVWSDDSATLATLGAENETEVSIFNKKIYDEFKQKPETKWD
;
A
#
# COMPACT_ATOMS: atom_id res chain seq x y z
N MET A 1 -50.60 10.30 -45.04
CA MET A 1 -50.05 8.96 -45.33
C MET A 1 -48.86 8.79 -44.42
N SER A 2 -49.02 7.90 -43.44
CA SER A 2 -48.04 7.61 -42.39
C SER A 2 -46.76 7.02 -43.00
N SER A 3 -45.60 7.58 -42.67
CA SER A 3 -44.30 6.95 -42.92
C SER A 3 -43.83 6.28 -41.64
N ASN A 4 -43.65 4.96 -41.72
CA ASN A 4 -43.09 4.09 -40.69
C ASN A 4 -41.74 4.61 -40.18
N LEU A 5 -41.60 4.68 -38.85
CA LEU A 5 -40.31 4.66 -38.16
C LEU A 5 -40.18 3.27 -37.54
N GLU A 6 -39.64 2.33 -38.32
CA GLU A 6 -39.17 1.05 -37.79
C GLU A 6 -37.86 1.27 -37.02
N GLY A 7 -37.77 0.57 -35.90
CA GLY A 7 -36.76 0.75 -34.87
C GLY A 7 -35.33 0.53 -35.34
N LEU A 8 -34.45 1.41 -34.88
CA LEU A 8 -33.04 1.11 -34.75
C LEU A 8 -32.83 0.58 -33.32
N ASP A 9 -32.76 -0.74 -33.21
CA ASP A 9 -32.30 -1.42 -32.00
C ASP A 9 -30.78 -1.25 -31.94
N TYR A 10 -30.32 -0.21 -31.23
CA TYR A 10 -28.91 -0.07 -30.91
C TYR A 10 -28.60 -1.07 -29.82
N PRO A 11 -27.64 -2.00 -30.00
CA PRO A 11 -27.22 -2.87 -28.92
C PRO A 11 -26.68 -1.98 -27.80
N THR A 12 -27.39 -1.92 -26.69
CA THR A 12 -26.83 -1.44 -25.43
C THR A 12 -25.81 -2.50 -25.01
N GLU A 13 -24.57 -2.35 -25.45
CA GLU A 13 -23.45 -2.98 -24.76
C GLU A 13 -23.50 -2.45 -23.32
N ASP A 14 -24.00 -3.28 -22.41
CA ASP A 14 -23.90 -3.08 -20.98
C ASP A 14 -22.40 -3.11 -20.63
N LEU A 15 -21.74 -1.97 -20.82
CA LEU A 15 -20.39 -1.74 -20.33
C LEU A 15 -20.49 -1.89 -18.82
N ASP A 16 -19.99 -3.01 -18.29
CA ASP A 16 -19.88 -3.23 -16.86
C ASP A 16 -19.10 -2.07 -16.24
N THR A 17 -19.83 -1.13 -15.62
CA THR A 17 -19.27 0.09 -15.04
C THR A 17 -18.61 -0.17 -13.69
N THR A 18 -18.49 -1.44 -13.27
CA THR A 18 -17.85 -1.80 -12.02
C THR A 18 -16.40 -1.29 -12.02
N PRO A 19 -16.02 -0.39 -11.10
CA PRO A 19 -14.65 0.09 -10.98
C PRO A 19 -13.67 -1.09 -10.89
N ALA A 20 -12.54 -1.02 -11.59
CA ALA A 20 -11.55 -2.11 -11.63
C ALA A 20 -11.07 -2.58 -10.24
N ASN A 21 -11.14 -1.71 -9.24
CA ASN A 21 -10.81 -2.04 -7.84
C ASN A 21 -11.81 -2.98 -7.16
N LEU A 22 -13.05 -3.05 -7.66
CA LEU A 22 -14.07 -4.00 -7.24
C LEU A 22 -14.03 -5.30 -8.07
N LEU A 23 -13.33 -5.30 -9.21
CA LEU A 23 -13.20 -6.48 -10.09
C LEU A 23 -12.12 -7.46 -9.64
N LYS A 24 -11.11 -7.01 -8.89
CA LYS A 24 -10.13 -7.92 -8.29
C LYS A 24 -10.60 -8.38 -6.92
N PRO A 25 -10.77 -9.70 -6.70
CA PRO A 25 -11.12 -10.20 -5.39
C PRO A 25 -10.01 -9.87 -4.38
N THR A 26 -10.39 -9.64 -3.13
CA THR A 26 -9.50 -9.50 -1.95
C THR A 26 -8.50 -10.65 -1.82
N THR A 27 -8.75 -11.76 -2.51
CA THR A 27 -7.89 -12.95 -2.56
C THR A 27 -6.73 -12.87 -3.59
N SER A 28 -6.70 -11.87 -4.47
CA SER A 28 -5.63 -11.61 -5.45
C SER A 28 -5.38 -10.10 -5.62
N ALA A 29 -4.97 -9.47 -4.52
CA ALA A 29 -4.71 -8.04 -4.45
C ALA A 29 -3.27 -7.69 -4.84
N THR A 30 -3.10 -6.47 -5.34
CA THR A 30 -1.79 -5.82 -5.50
C THR A 30 -1.63 -4.75 -4.43
N ILE A 31 -0.52 -4.76 -3.69
CA ILE A 31 -0.20 -3.74 -2.67
C ILE A 31 1.12 -3.08 -3.00
N THR A 32 1.17 -1.75 -2.87
CA THR A 32 2.42 -0.99 -2.97
C THR A 32 2.99 -0.75 -1.58
N ILE A 33 4.24 -1.17 -1.36
CA ILE A 33 4.98 -0.95 -0.11
C ILE A 33 6.03 0.13 -0.34
N ARG A 34 5.83 1.30 0.29
CA ARG A 34 6.82 2.37 0.39
C ARG A 34 7.80 2.04 1.51
N VAL A 35 9.01 1.62 1.16
CA VAL A 35 10.07 1.34 2.13
C VAL A 35 10.79 2.64 2.46
N ILE A 36 10.68 3.10 3.70
CA ILE A 36 11.33 4.32 4.17
C ILE A 36 12.66 3.95 4.83
N LYS A 37 13.75 4.45 4.27
CA LYS A 37 15.09 4.30 4.84
C LYS A 37 15.47 5.47 5.74
N SER A 38 15.02 6.67 5.41
CA SER A 38 15.28 7.87 6.22
C SER A 38 14.13 8.85 6.12
N PHE A 39 13.64 9.31 7.27
CA PHE A 39 12.66 10.38 7.34
C PHE A 39 13.30 11.74 7.07
N GLU A 40 14.45 12.01 7.70
CA GLU A 40 15.17 13.29 7.58
C GLU A 40 15.60 13.56 6.13
N PHE A 41 16.21 12.59 5.46
CA PHE A 41 16.66 12.71 4.06
C PHE A 41 15.58 12.35 3.05
N ARG A 42 14.37 12.00 3.51
CA ARG A 42 13.23 11.60 2.69
C ARG A 42 13.54 10.43 1.73
N THR A 43 14.44 9.54 2.13
CA THR A 43 14.88 8.42 1.30
C THR A 43 13.85 7.30 1.33
N THR A 44 13.16 7.10 0.21
CA THR A 44 12.16 6.04 0.04
C THR A 44 12.35 5.28 -1.25
N LYS A 45 11.83 4.05 -1.30
CA LYS A 45 11.69 3.28 -2.53
C LYS A 45 10.46 2.39 -2.42
N SER A 46 9.69 2.30 -3.49
CA SER A 46 8.50 1.44 -3.54
C SER A 46 8.84 0.05 -4.09
N MET A 47 8.21 -0.98 -3.52
CA MET A 47 8.02 -2.28 -4.16
C MET A 47 6.54 -2.54 -4.35
N VAL A 48 6.19 -3.32 -5.35
CA VAL A 48 4.84 -3.78 -5.61
C VAL A 48 4.81 -5.27 -5.36
N LEU A 49 3.86 -5.71 -4.54
CA LEU A 49 3.58 -7.12 -4.27
C LEU A 49 2.26 -7.48 -4.95
N HIS A 50 2.25 -8.56 -5.72
CA HIS A 50 1.09 -9.06 -6.44
C HIS A 50 0.57 -10.34 -5.80
N ASP A 51 -0.64 -10.73 -6.19
CA ASP A 51 -1.26 -12.01 -5.83
C ASP A 51 -1.36 -12.25 -4.31
N LEU A 52 -1.58 -11.18 -3.54
CA LEU A 52 -1.79 -11.27 -2.10
C LEU A 52 -3.24 -11.63 -1.80
N ASN A 53 -3.45 -12.66 -0.98
CA ASN A 53 -4.74 -12.92 -0.39
C ASN A 53 -4.88 -12.12 0.91
N LEU A 54 -5.61 -11.00 0.89
CA LEU A 54 -5.74 -10.07 2.01
C LEU A 54 -6.50 -10.66 3.21
N GLU A 55 -7.34 -11.65 2.97
CA GLU A 55 -8.11 -12.34 4.02
C GLU A 55 -7.26 -13.33 4.81
N GLN A 56 -6.12 -13.75 4.26
CA GLN A 56 -5.23 -14.73 4.88
C GLN A 56 -3.86 -14.15 5.24
N THR A 57 -3.37 -13.19 4.45
CA THR A 57 -2.08 -12.57 4.67
C THR A 57 -2.14 -11.74 5.94
N THR A 58 -1.26 -12.03 6.90
CA THR A 58 -1.15 -11.24 8.12
C THR A 58 -0.16 -10.09 7.97
N VAL A 59 -0.23 -9.12 8.87
CA VAL A 59 0.76 -8.02 8.96
C VAL A 59 2.17 -8.56 9.13
N GLY A 60 2.37 -9.57 9.99
CA GLY A 60 3.67 -10.23 10.20
C GLY A 60 4.20 -10.88 8.92
N GLN A 61 3.33 -11.61 8.20
CA GLN A 61 3.69 -12.22 6.91
C GLN A 61 4.07 -11.16 5.87
N LEU A 62 3.34 -10.04 5.80
CA LEU A 62 3.67 -8.94 4.90
C LEU A 62 5.05 -8.34 5.21
N LYS A 63 5.37 -8.12 6.49
CA LYS A 63 6.70 -7.65 6.92
C LYS A 63 7.80 -8.62 6.46
N ASP A 64 7.57 -9.92 6.62
CA ASP A 64 8.56 -10.94 6.23
C ASP A 64 8.75 -11.05 4.72
N LEU A 65 7.68 -10.95 3.93
CA LEU A 65 7.75 -10.87 2.47
C LEU A 65 8.63 -9.69 2.02
N VAL A 66 8.40 -8.51 2.61
CA VAL A 66 9.18 -7.30 2.30
C VAL A 66 10.65 -7.47 2.68
N ARG A 67 10.94 -7.94 3.90
CA ARG A 67 12.32 -8.17 4.36
C ARG A 67 13.03 -9.19 3.47
N GLN A 68 12.33 -10.24 3.04
CA GLN A 68 12.88 -11.26 2.15
C GLN A 68 13.17 -10.68 0.75
N ALA A 69 12.27 -9.86 0.20
CA ALA A 69 12.51 -9.16 -1.06
C ALA A 69 13.73 -8.23 -0.99
N ILE A 70 13.91 -7.50 0.11
CA ILE A 70 15.06 -6.60 0.33
C ILE A 70 16.38 -7.38 0.39
N LYS A 71 16.38 -8.53 1.07
CA LYS A 71 17.58 -9.39 1.18
C LYS A 71 17.97 -9.98 -0.17
N THR A 72 17.00 -10.42 -0.97
CA THR A 72 17.24 -11.21 -2.17
C THR A 72 17.52 -10.38 -3.43
N GLN A 73 16.78 -9.30 -3.66
CA GLN A 73 16.92 -8.57 -4.93
C GLN A 73 18.06 -7.55 -4.86
N GLY A 74 18.83 -7.43 -5.95
CA GLY A 74 20.01 -6.56 -6.00
C GLY A 74 19.68 -5.07 -5.85
N ALA A 75 18.51 -4.64 -6.34
CA ALA A 75 18.08 -3.25 -6.30
C ALA A 75 17.79 -2.72 -4.89
N TRP A 76 17.73 -3.60 -3.89
CA TRP A 76 17.49 -3.27 -2.48
C TRP A 76 18.76 -3.30 -1.61
N LYS A 77 19.95 -3.49 -2.20
CA LYS A 77 21.24 -3.45 -1.48
C LYS A 77 21.34 -2.29 -0.47
N PRO A 78 20.97 -1.03 -0.80
CA PRO A 78 21.09 0.09 0.15
C PRO A 78 20.16 0.02 1.37
N TYR A 79 19.19 -0.91 1.38
CA TYR A 79 18.15 -1.06 2.41
C TYR A 79 18.36 -2.28 3.30
N ARG A 80 19.32 -3.16 3.00
CA ARG A 80 19.50 -4.45 3.70
C ARG A 80 19.84 -4.34 5.19
N ASN A 81 20.43 -3.22 5.59
CA ASN A 81 20.79 -2.94 6.98
C ASN A 81 19.76 -2.05 7.69
N VAL A 82 18.63 -1.75 7.04
CA VAL A 82 17.55 -0.98 7.63
C VAL A 82 16.63 -1.96 8.37
N GLU A 83 16.42 -1.70 9.66
CA GLU A 83 15.42 -2.41 10.43
C GLU A 83 14.02 -1.90 10.04
N LEU A 84 13.14 -2.83 9.68
CA LEU A 84 11.81 -2.55 9.14
C LEU A 84 10.81 -3.37 9.96
N ASP A 85 10.19 -2.75 10.95
CA ASP A 85 9.38 -3.42 11.99
C ASP A 85 7.93 -2.93 12.02
N THR A 86 7.63 -1.79 11.40
CA THR A 86 6.34 -1.13 11.51
C THR A 86 5.77 -0.81 10.16
N ILE A 87 4.48 -1.12 10.00
CA ILE A 87 3.69 -0.75 8.82
C ILE A 87 2.67 0.32 9.22
N LYS A 88 2.51 1.33 8.37
CA LYS A 88 1.48 2.36 8.49
C LYS A 88 0.76 2.53 7.16
N LEU A 89 -0.56 2.67 7.19
CA LEU A 89 -1.36 3.00 6.01
C LEU A 89 -0.85 4.30 5.37
N TYR A 90 -0.72 4.34 4.04
CA TYR A 90 -0.31 5.54 3.32
C TYR A 90 -1.54 6.32 2.85
N THR A 91 -1.58 7.62 3.14
CA THR A 91 -2.72 8.49 2.81
C THR A 91 -2.31 9.83 2.19
N THR A 92 -1.04 10.02 1.87
CA THR A 92 -0.45 11.35 2.16
C THR A 92 -0.60 12.43 1.08
N THR A 93 -0.67 13.65 1.61
CA THR A 93 -0.27 14.95 1.04
C THR A 93 1.17 15.36 1.42
N ASN A 94 1.94 14.52 2.15
CA ASN A 94 3.29 14.79 2.68
C ASN A 94 4.34 13.87 2.04
N LEU A 95 5.45 14.43 1.55
CA LEU A 95 6.41 13.69 0.71
C LEU A 95 6.98 12.40 1.33
N ILE A 96 7.10 12.32 2.66
CA ILE A 96 7.76 11.21 3.34
C ILE A 96 6.80 10.29 4.09
N ILE A 97 6.09 10.82 5.10
CA ILE A 97 5.09 10.09 5.88
C ILE A 97 4.09 11.08 6.52
N ASN A 98 2.86 10.64 6.77
CA ASN A 98 1.91 11.36 7.63
C ASN A 98 2.28 11.08 9.12
N LEU A 99 2.28 12.10 9.99
CA LEU A 99 2.65 11.99 11.41
C LEU A 99 1.43 11.91 12.36
N GLU A 100 0.23 11.94 11.80
CA GLU A 100 -1.05 11.98 12.52
C GLU A 100 -1.69 10.58 12.54
N ASN A 101 -2.75 10.43 13.35
CA ASN A 101 -3.61 9.25 13.38
C ASN A 101 -2.87 7.90 13.55
N ASP A 102 -1.77 7.88 14.29
CA ASP A 102 -0.99 6.65 14.50
C ASP A 102 -1.82 5.53 15.15
N GLU A 103 -2.74 5.89 16.03
CA GLU A 103 -3.61 4.95 16.75
C GLU A 103 -4.49 4.11 15.82
N THR A 104 -4.85 4.64 14.65
CA THR A 104 -5.73 3.97 13.69
C THR A 104 -5.00 3.51 12.43
N MET A 105 -3.87 4.12 12.11
CA MET A 105 -3.16 3.87 10.86
C MET A 105 -1.94 2.97 10.99
N VAL A 106 -1.38 2.81 12.19
CA VAL A 106 -0.27 1.88 12.45
C VAL A 106 -0.82 0.48 12.65
N TRP A 107 -0.34 -0.46 11.86
CA TRP A 107 -0.71 -1.87 11.98
C TRP A 107 0.14 -2.54 13.05
N SER A 108 -0.33 -2.49 14.30
CA SER A 108 0.40 -2.97 15.48
C SER A 108 0.24 -4.45 15.78
N ASP A 109 -0.83 -5.08 15.30
CA ASP A 109 -1.08 -6.51 15.50
C ASP A 109 -0.55 -7.33 14.31
N ASP A 110 0.54 -8.07 14.54
CA ASP A 110 1.18 -8.91 13.52
C ASP A 110 0.33 -10.12 13.10
N SER A 111 -0.66 -10.49 13.91
CA SER A 111 -1.58 -11.61 13.64
C SER A 111 -2.82 -11.20 12.86
N ALA A 112 -3.16 -9.91 12.84
CA ALA A 112 -4.29 -9.38 12.09
C ALA A 112 -4.08 -9.57 10.58
N THR A 113 -5.16 -9.93 9.87
CA THR A 113 -5.13 -10.05 8.42
C THR A 113 -5.29 -8.69 7.77
N LEU A 114 -4.73 -8.51 6.57
CA LEU A 114 -4.73 -7.20 5.91
C LEU A 114 -6.16 -6.70 5.66
N ALA A 115 -7.09 -7.59 5.31
CA ALA A 115 -8.50 -7.26 5.10
C ALA A 115 -9.17 -6.72 6.38
N THR A 116 -8.87 -7.27 7.56
CA THR A 116 -9.45 -6.78 8.83
C THR A 116 -9.01 -5.38 9.21
N LEU A 117 -7.88 -4.93 8.65
CA LEU A 117 -7.33 -3.59 8.81
C LEU A 117 -7.80 -2.63 7.72
N GLY A 118 -8.73 -3.07 6.86
CA GLY A 118 -9.29 -2.27 5.77
C GLY A 118 -8.40 -2.19 4.53
N ALA A 119 -7.42 -3.09 4.37
CA ALA A 119 -6.65 -3.15 3.13
C ALA A 119 -7.52 -3.71 2.00
N GLU A 120 -7.48 -3.03 0.87
CA GLU A 120 -8.12 -3.40 -0.40
C GLU A 120 -7.07 -3.56 -1.52
N ASN A 121 -7.50 -3.96 -2.71
CA ASN A 121 -6.64 -3.92 -3.88
C ASN A 121 -6.09 -2.50 -4.11
N GLU A 122 -4.82 -2.40 -4.49
CA GLU A 122 -4.07 -1.16 -4.69
C GLU A 122 -3.83 -0.33 -3.41
N THR A 123 -4.07 -0.92 -2.22
CA THR A 123 -3.66 -0.27 -0.97
C THR A 123 -2.18 0.05 -1.00
N GLU A 124 -1.85 1.27 -0.59
CA GLU A 124 -0.48 1.69 -0.36
C GLU A 124 -0.20 1.72 1.15
N VAL A 125 0.96 1.18 1.54
CA VAL A 125 1.43 1.27 2.93
C VAL A 125 2.89 1.66 2.97
N SER A 126 3.33 2.23 4.08
CA SER A 126 4.74 2.52 4.35
C SER A 126 5.27 1.54 5.38
N ILE A 127 6.50 1.06 5.18
CA ILE A 127 7.23 0.24 6.16
C ILE A 127 8.53 0.94 6.57
N PHE A 128 8.81 0.95 7.86
CA PHE A 128 9.89 1.72 8.47
C PHE A 128 10.32 1.15 9.83
N ASN A 129 11.36 1.77 10.42
CA ASN A 129 11.80 1.52 11.79
C ASN A 129 10.97 2.35 12.77
N LYS A 130 10.29 1.71 13.75
CA LYS A 130 9.44 2.42 14.72
C LYS A 130 10.21 3.44 15.54
N LYS A 131 11.36 3.04 16.06
CA LYS A 131 12.17 3.87 16.95
C LYS A 131 12.61 5.16 16.24
N ILE A 132 13.11 5.04 15.02
CA ILE A 132 13.52 6.21 14.21
C ILE A 132 12.31 7.08 13.85
N TYR A 133 11.14 6.49 13.60
CA TYR A 133 9.91 7.24 13.38
C TYR A 133 9.50 8.05 14.61
N ASP A 134 9.51 7.43 15.79
CA ASP A 134 9.14 8.10 17.05
C ASP A 134 10.12 9.23 17.40
N GLU A 135 11.42 9.04 17.14
CA GLU A 135 12.45 10.09 17.26
C GLU A 135 12.19 11.24 16.27
N PHE A 136 11.91 10.93 15.01
CA PHE A 136 11.60 11.95 13.98
C PHE A 136 10.32 12.71 14.32
N LYS A 137 9.29 12.05 14.86
CA LYS A 137 8.02 12.68 15.22
C LYS A 137 8.17 13.72 16.33
N GLN A 138 9.13 13.53 17.25
CA GLN A 138 9.44 14.53 18.29
C GLN A 138 10.09 15.80 17.71
N LYS A 139 10.82 15.67 16.59
CA LYS A 139 11.51 16.78 15.92
C LYS A 139 11.51 16.59 14.40
N PRO A 140 10.40 16.92 13.70
CA PRO A 140 10.25 16.63 12.29
C PRO A 140 11.02 17.64 11.43
N GLU A 141 12.34 17.45 11.34
CA GLU A 141 13.23 18.25 10.52
C GLU A 141 13.72 17.45 9.31
N THR A 142 13.47 17.98 8.12
CA THR A 142 14.03 17.42 6.89
C THR A 142 15.40 18.02 6.60
N LYS A 143 16.33 17.18 6.21
CA LYS A 143 17.66 17.56 5.74
C LYS A 143 17.68 17.54 4.22
N TRP A 144 18.50 18.42 3.65
CA TRP A 144 18.81 18.42 2.23
C TRP A 144 20.11 17.63 2.06
N ASP A 145 20.16 16.76 1.04
CA ASP A 145 21.42 16.16 0.56
C ASP A 145 22.29 17.23 -0.12
#